data_AF-A0A7V5CY07-F1
#
_entry.id   AF-A0A7V5CY07-F1
#
_cell.length_a   1.000
_cell.length_b   1.000
_cell.length_c   1.000
_cell.angle_alpha   90.00
_cell.angle_beta   90.00
_cell.angle_gamma   90.00
#
_symmetry.space_group_name_H-M   'P 1'
#
loop_
_entity.id
_entity.type
_entity.pdbx_description
1 polymer ?
#
loop_
_entity_poly.entity_id
_entity_poly.type
_entity_poly.pdbx_seq_one_letter_code
_entity_poly.pdbx_strand_id
1 'polypeptide(L)' 'IADKKAIAYITLSGIAGALSWLFYFLALKFGNVSQVAPIDKLSVVMATIIAATLLGEKISFLGGVGVALIAMGAIFVALG' A
#
# COMPACT_ATOMS: atom_id res chain seq x y z
N ILE A 1 -26.39 20.99 -3.64
CA ILE A 1 -25.90 20.21 -4.79
C ILE A 1 -24.51 19.75 -4.41
N ALA A 2 -24.34 18.46 -4.16
CA ALA A 2 -23.04 17.91 -3.79
C ALA A 2 -22.00 18.21 -4.87
N ASP A 3 -20.80 18.59 -4.45
CA ASP A 3 -19.73 19.02 -5.34
C ASP A 3 -19.38 17.86 -6.29
N LYS A 4 -19.62 18.03 -7.59
CA LYS A 4 -19.48 16.95 -8.60
C LYS A 4 -18.08 16.32 -8.56
N LYS A 5 -17.08 17.13 -8.21
CA LYS A 5 -15.69 16.71 -7.99
C LYS A 5 -15.54 15.86 -6.73
N ALA A 6 -16.16 16.24 -5.62
CA ALA A 6 -16.11 15.47 -4.38
C ALA A 6 -16.72 14.08 -4.56
N ILE A 7 -17.88 13.98 -5.23
CA ILE A 7 -18.48 12.68 -5.55
C ILE A 7 -17.51 11.84 -6.40
N ALA A 8 -16.90 12.44 -7.43
CA ALA A 8 -15.94 11.73 -8.27
C ALA A 8 -14.74 11.17 -7.48
N TYR A 9 -14.15 11.96 -6.58
CA TYR A 9 -13.04 11.51 -5.74
C TYR A 9 -13.45 10.40 -4.76
N ILE A 10 -14.63 10.49 -4.16
CA ILE A 10 -15.16 9.46 -3.25
C ILE A 10 -15.40 8.15 -4.00
N THR A 11 -16.00 8.21 -5.20
CA THR A 11 -16.22 7.03 -6.02
C THR A 11 -14.90 6.40 -6.45
N LEU A 12 -13.93 7.19 -6.90
CA LEU A 12 -12.59 6.68 -7.27
C LEU A 12 -11.88 6.03 -6.08
N SER A 13 -11.94 6.65 -4.90
CA SER A 13 -11.38 6.08 -3.67
C SER A 13 -12.04 4.76 -3.28
N GLY A 14 -13.38 4.69 -3.36
CA GLY A 14 -14.13 3.47 -3.11
C GLY A 14 -13.79 2.33 -4.07
N ILE A 15 -13.66 2.63 -5.37
CA ILE A 15 -13.25 1.65 -6.40
C ILE A 15 -11.82 1.18 -6.13
N ALA A 16 -10.89 2.08 -5.84
CA ALA A 16 -9.50 1.75 -5.54
C ALA A 16 -9.40 0.84 -4.29
N GLY A 17 -10.15 1.16 -3.23
CA GLY A 17 -10.23 0.34 -2.03
C GLY A 17 -10.81 -1.05 -2.31
N ALA A 18 -11.93 -1.13 -3.03
CA ALA A 18 -12.56 -2.40 -3.37
C ALA A 18 -11.66 -3.29 -4.24
N LEU A 19 -10.99 -2.72 -5.24
CA LEU A 19 -10.04 -3.45 -6.09
C LEU A 19 -8.83 -3.95 -5.31
N SER A 20 -8.27 -3.14 -4.41
CA SER A 20 -7.15 -3.53 -3.57
C SER A 20 -7.48 -4.79 -2.75
N TRP A 21 -8.63 -4.78 -2.05
CA TRP A 21 -9.08 -5.94 -1.28
C TRP A 21 -9.41 -7.14 -2.16
N LEU A 22 -10.04 -6.93 -3.33
CA LEU A 22 -10.33 -8.01 -4.27
C LEU A 22 -9.06 -8.72 -4.70
N PHE A 23 -8.02 -7.99 -5.11
CA PHE A 23 -6.75 -8.57 -5.53
C PHE A 23 -5.98 -9.19 -4.37
N TYR A 24 -6.06 -8.63 -3.16
CA TYR A 24 -5.48 -9.25 -1.96
C TYR A 24 -6.10 -10.62 -1.68
N PHE A 25 -7.43 -10.73 -1.66
CA PHE A 25 -8.10 -12.02 -1.48
C PHE A 25 -7.87 -12.97 -2.65
N LEU A 26 -7.75 -12.46 -3.87
CA LEU A 26 -7.37 -13.26 -5.02
C LEU A 26 -5.96 -13.84 -4.86
N ALA A 27 -4.99 -13.04 -4.41
CA ALA A 27 -3.64 -13.50 -4.13
C ALA A 27 -3.62 -14.56 -3.01
N LEU A 28 -4.39 -14.37 -1.93
CA LEU A 28 -4.53 -15.37 -0.88
C LEU A 28 -5.20 -16.67 -1.36
N LYS A 29 -6.10 -16.60 -2.35
CA LYS A 29 -6.77 -17.77 -2.91
C LYS A 29 -5.82 -18.65 -3.74
N PHE A 30 -4.88 -18.03 -4.47
CA PHE A 30 -4.00 -18.73 -5.40
C PHE A 30 -2.55 -18.88 -4.92
N GLY A 31 -2.14 -18.15 -3.87
CA GLY A 31 -0.78 -18.12 -3.35
C GLY A 31 -0.69 -18.58 -1.89
N ASN A 32 0.54 -18.73 -1.40
CA ASN A 32 0.78 -19.08 0.00
C ASN A 32 0.59 -17.85 0.89
N VAL A 33 -0.21 -17.99 1.96
CA VAL A 33 -0.47 -16.91 2.94
C VAL A 33 0.83 -16.34 3.49
N SER A 34 1.84 -17.19 3.72
CA SER A 34 3.14 -16.79 4.25
C SER A 34 3.91 -15.86 3.33
N GLN A 35 3.65 -15.89 2.02
CA GLN A 35 4.29 -15.01 1.02
C GLN A 35 3.42 -13.79 0.70
N VAL A 36 2.10 -13.95 0.67
CA VAL A 36 1.16 -12.86 0.35
C VAL A 36 1.07 -11.84 1.49
N ALA A 37 1.06 -12.28 2.75
CA ALA A 37 0.94 -11.39 3.90
C ALA A 37 2.13 -10.39 4.05
N PRO A 38 3.40 -10.79 3.85
CA PRO A 38 4.52 -9.85 3.80
C PRO A 38 4.44 -8.89 2.61
N ILE A 39 4.04 -9.36 1.42
CA ILE A 39 3.90 -8.51 0.23
C ILE A 39 2.90 -7.38 0.50
N ASP A 40 1.80 -7.65 1.19
CA ASP A 40 0.82 -6.62 1.58
C ASP A 40 1.43 -5.50 2.44
N LYS A 41 2.46 -5.80 3.25
CA LYS A 41 3.15 -4.79 4.08
C LYS A 41 3.97 -3.79 3.25
N LEU A 42 4.29 -4.10 2.00
CA LEU A 42 4.89 -3.13 1.07
C LEU A 42 3.95 -1.97 0.76
N SER A 43 2.65 -2.10 1.02
CA SER A 43 1.70 -0.99 0.90
C SER A 43 2.10 0.21 1.77
N VAL A 44 2.73 -0.02 2.93
CA VAL A 44 3.28 1.05 3.78
C VAL A 44 4.39 1.79 3.05
N VAL A 45 5.30 1.06 2.40
CA VAL A 45 6.41 1.65 1.62
C VAL A 45 5.87 2.54 0.51
N MET A 46 4.86 2.09 -0.23
CA MET A 46 4.22 2.90 -1.26
C MET A 46 3.50 4.11 -0.68
N ALA A 47 2.72 3.94 0.39
CA ALA A 47 2.03 5.04 1.05
C ALA A 47 3.01 6.12 1.51
N THR A 48 4.15 5.70 2.06
CA THR A 48 5.19 6.61 2.52
C THR A 48 5.88 7.36 1.36
N ILE A 49 6.17 6.70 0.25
CA ILE A 49 6.72 7.36 -0.96
C ILE A 49 5.71 8.36 -1.54
N ILE A 50 4.43 7.97 -1.62
CA ILE A 50 3.34 8.84 -2.07
C ILE A 50 3.20 10.04 -1.14
N ALA A 51 3.24 9.85 0.18
CA ALA A 51 3.17 10.94 1.14
C ALA A 51 4.35 11.92 1.02
N ALA A 52 5.57 11.40 0.86
CA ALA A 52 6.75 12.23 0.63
C ALA A 52 6.68 13.05 -0.67
N THR A 53 6.13 12.48 -1.75
CA THR A 53 6.15 13.09 -3.09
C THR A 53 4.93 13.97 -3.38
N LEU A 54 3.72 13.53 -3.02
CA LEU A 54 2.46 14.25 -3.29
C LEU A 54 2.06 15.20 -2.16
N LEU A 55 2.26 14.81 -0.90
CA LEU A 55 1.91 15.65 0.26
C LEU A 55 3.09 16.54 0.71
N GLY A 56 4.31 16.25 0.25
CA GLY A 56 5.52 16.97 0.64
C GLY A 56 5.93 16.70 2.09
N GLU A 57 5.49 15.58 2.68
CA GLU A 57 5.85 15.22 4.04
C GLU A 57 7.35 14.94 4.15
N LYS A 58 8.00 15.59 5.12
CA LYS A 58 9.41 15.36 5.40
C LYS A 58 9.58 14.08 6.18
N ILE A 59 10.15 13.07 5.52
CA ILE A 59 10.46 11.81 6.17
C ILE A 59 11.74 11.98 6.98
N SER A 60 11.66 11.66 8.27
CA SER A 60 12.83 11.63 9.14
C SER A 60 13.80 10.54 8.69
N PHE A 61 15.10 10.73 8.90
CA PHE A 61 16.11 9.73 8.55
C PHE A 61 15.78 8.34 9.14
N LEU A 62 15.34 8.31 10.41
CA LEU A 62 14.91 7.09 11.08
C LEU A 62 13.67 6.46 10.41
N GLY A 63 12.70 7.27 10.00
CA GLY A 63 11.51 6.82 9.28
C GLY A 63 11.86 6.19 7.93
N GLY A 64 12.77 6.82 7.17
CA GLY A 64 13.26 6.28 5.90
C GLY A 64 13.98 4.94 6.05
N VAL A 65 14.83 4.81 7.08
CA VAL A 65 15.50 3.54 7.40
C VAL A 65 14.50 2.47 7.81
N GLY A 66 13.49 2.80 8.62
CA GLY A 66 12.41 1.88 9.00
C GLY A 66 11.63 1.36 7.79
N VAL A 67 11.28 2.25 6.86
CA VAL A 67 10.58 1.89 5.62
C VAL A 67 11.44 0.98 4.73
N ALA A 68 12.74 1.25 4.63
CA ALA A 68 13.67 0.41 3.89
C ALA A 68 13.80 -1.00 4.52
N LEU A 69 13.84 -1.09 5.85
CA LEU A 69 13.85 -2.37 6.58
C LEU A 69 12.55 -3.16 6.37
N ILE A 70 11.39 -2.50 6.41
CA ILE A 70 10.10 -3.12 6.08
C ILE A 70 10.12 -3.68 4.66
N ALA A 71 10.63 -2.90 3.69
CA ALA A 71 10.72 -3.34 2.30
C ALA A 71 11.61 -4.58 2.15
N MET A 72 12.81 -4.56 2.73
CA MET A 72 13.74 -5.69 2.67
C MET A 72 13.16 -6.94 3.35
N GLY A 73 12.59 -6.80 4.55
CA GLY A 73 11.98 -7.92 5.28
C GLY A 73 10.83 -8.54 4.50
N ALA A 74 9.93 -7.72 3.94
CA ALA A 74 8.83 -8.21 3.12
C ALA A 74 9.31 -8.99 1.88
N ILE A 75 10.32 -8.49 1.18
CA ILE A 75 10.90 -9.17 0.01
C ILE A 75 11.55 -10.49 0.41
N PHE A 76 12.29 -10.54 1.51
CA PHE A 76 12.94 -11.77 1.97
C PHE A 76 11.93 -12.87 2.32
N VAL A 77 10.83 -12.52 2.99
CA VAL A 77 9.78 -13.51 3.31
C VAL A 77 8.98 -13.90 2.06
N ALA A 78 8.82 -13.00 1.09
CA ALA A 78 8.16 -13.31 -0.16
C ALA A 78 8.98 -14.26 -1.07
N LEU A 79 10.32 -14.18 -1.00
CA LEU A 79 11.24 -15.00 -1.80
C LEU A 79 11.70 -16.29 -1.10
N GLY A 80 11.54 -16.37 0.22
CA GLY A 80 11.76 -17.58 1.02
C GLY A 80 10.58 -18.54 0.99
#